data_AF-A0AAW4SAM7-F1
#
_entry.id   AF-A0AAW4SAM7-F1
#
_cell.length_a   1.000
_cell.length_b   1.000
_cell.length_c   1.000
_cell.angle_alpha   90.00
_cell.angle_beta   90.00
_cell.angle_gamma   90.00
#
_symmetry.space_group_name_H-M   'P 1'
#
loop_
_entity.id
_entity.type
_entity.pdbx_description
1 polymer ?
#
loop_
_entity_poly.entity_id
_entity_poly.type
_entity_poly.pdbx_seq_one_letter_code
_entity_poly.pdbx_strand_id
1 'polypeptide(L)'
;MTAVMIATLDVAAAQTKGSNGGPVVKSQGHPIEFVSKGTDIVFYVGDDDGSPLSTKDMRGRATVQDGGKTVTVPLAPANPNMMTGKLQTELSPKAIVVFSGSLHGHSLTARYAAQ
;
A
#
# COMPACT_ATOMS: atom_id res chain seq x y z
N MET A 1 32.68 -34.16 7.62
CA MET A 1 31.32 -33.63 7.41
C MET A 1 31.37 -32.13 7.63
N THR A 2 31.40 -31.34 6.56
CA THR A 2 31.52 -29.88 6.64
C THR A 2 30.12 -29.30 6.51
N ALA A 3 29.59 -28.75 7.60
CA ALA A 3 28.29 -28.09 7.59
C ALA A 3 28.43 -26.68 7.01
N VAL A 4 27.76 -26.43 5.88
CA VAL A 4 27.60 -25.09 5.32
C VAL A 4 26.37 -24.46 5.96
N MET A 5 26.59 -23.46 6.81
CA MET A 5 25.52 -22.59 7.32
C MET A 5 25.11 -21.64 6.20
N ILE A 6 23.91 -21.87 5.63
CA ILE A 6 23.30 -20.93 4.69
C ILE A 6 22.69 -19.81 5.54
N ALA A 7 23.36 -18.65 5.58
CA ALA A 7 22.75 -17.44 6.12
C ALA A 7 21.62 -17.01 5.17
N THR A 8 20.38 -17.10 5.62
CA THR A 8 19.24 -16.51 4.93
C THR A 8 19.39 -15.00 5.00
N LEU A 9 19.62 -14.36 3.86
CA LEU A 9 19.51 -12.90 3.72
C LEU A 9 18.04 -12.53 3.92
N ASP A 10 17.71 -12.00 5.08
CA ASP A 10 16.44 -11.32 5.33
C ASP A 10 16.48 -10.01 4.54
N VAL A 11 16.06 -10.05 3.27
CA VAL A 11 15.87 -8.84 2.48
C VAL A 11 14.59 -8.19 2.99
N ALA A 12 14.71 -7.49 4.12
CA ALA A 12 13.75 -6.46 4.48
C ALA A 12 13.79 -5.43 3.35
N ALA A 13 12.89 -5.58 2.37
CA ALA A 13 12.75 -4.63 1.28
C ALA A 13 12.56 -3.24 1.90
N ALA A 14 13.61 -2.42 1.82
CA ALA A 14 13.60 -1.08 2.36
C ALA A 14 12.44 -0.34 1.70
N GLN A 15 11.44 0.05 2.50
CA GLN A 15 10.32 0.84 2.02
C GLN A 15 10.87 2.20 1.59
N THR A 16 10.99 2.40 0.27
CA THR A 16 11.45 3.67 -0.28
C THR A 16 10.39 4.73 0.00
N LYS A 17 10.81 5.91 0.43
CA LYS A 17 9.90 7.05 0.62
C LYS A 17 9.48 7.57 -0.76
N GLY A 18 8.17 7.65 -0.99
CA GLY A 18 7.60 8.17 -2.23
C GLY A 18 7.54 9.69 -2.25
N SER A 19 7.07 10.22 -3.38
CA SER A 19 7.01 11.66 -3.65
C SER A 19 6.07 12.41 -2.71
N ASN A 20 5.09 11.72 -2.12
CA ASN A 20 4.16 12.28 -1.14
C ASN A 20 4.60 12.02 0.31
N GLY A 21 5.80 11.45 0.50
CA GLY A 21 6.42 11.20 1.78
C GLY A 21 5.99 9.90 2.47
N GLY A 22 5.17 9.07 1.83
CA GLY A 22 4.73 7.77 2.34
C GLY A 22 5.67 6.63 1.97
N PRO A 23 5.55 5.44 2.61
CA PRO A 23 6.23 4.22 2.15
C PRO A 23 5.68 3.75 0.79
N VAL A 24 6.56 3.27 -0.07
CA VAL A 24 6.22 2.68 -1.36
C VAL A 24 6.42 1.16 -1.33
N VAL A 25 5.46 0.44 -1.91
CA VAL A 25 5.54 -1.00 -2.17
C VAL A 25 5.27 -1.22 -3.65
N LYS A 26 6.10 -2.04 -4.32
CA LYS A 26 5.85 -2.44 -5.71
C LYS A 26 4.97 -3.68 -5.77
N SER A 27 3.95 -3.66 -6.63
CA SER A 27 3.04 -4.77 -6.88
C SER A 27 2.88 -4.96 -8.39
N GLN A 28 3.29 -6.10 -8.92
CA GLN A 28 3.26 -6.38 -10.36
C GLN A 28 3.91 -5.27 -11.23
N GLY A 29 5.04 -4.72 -10.79
CA GLY A 29 5.71 -3.59 -11.47
C GLY A 29 5.25 -2.21 -11.00
N HIS A 30 3.98 -2.07 -10.64
CA HIS A 30 3.39 -0.80 -10.22
C HIS A 30 3.85 -0.38 -8.81
N PRO A 31 4.54 0.77 -8.64
CA PRO A 31 4.78 1.35 -7.33
C PRO A 31 3.48 1.89 -6.74
N ILE A 32 3.22 1.58 -5.48
CA ILE A 32 2.04 2.04 -4.74
C ILE A 32 2.54 2.72 -3.46
N GLU A 33 2.35 4.02 -3.38
CA GLU A 33 2.68 4.82 -2.20
C GLU A 33 1.47 4.92 -1.27
N PHE A 34 1.68 4.70 0.03
CA PHE A 34 0.64 4.87 1.04
C PHE A 34 0.88 6.12 1.90
N VAL A 35 -0.11 7.00 1.99
CA VAL A 35 -0.09 8.18 2.86
C VAL A 35 -1.34 8.16 3.75
N SER A 36 -1.17 8.50 5.02
CA SER A 36 -2.28 8.75 5.95
C SER A 36 -2.18 10.16 6.51
N LYS A 37 -3.34 10.82 6.67
CA LYS A 37 -3.45 12.15 7.26
C LYS A 37 -4.73 12.21 8.08
N GLY A 38 -4.58 12.17 9.41
CA GLY A 38 -5.72 11.99 10.31
C GLY A 38 -6.50 10.71 9.96
N THR A 39 -7.79 10.84 9.64
CA THR A 39 -8.62 9.68 9.24
C THR A 39 -8.58 9.38 7.75
N ASP A 40 -7.93 10.20 6.93
CA ASP A 40 -7.87 9.99 5.49
C ASP A 40 -6.69 9.10 5.13
N ILE A 41 -6.96 8.12 4.26
CA ILE A 41 -5.94 7.24 3.68
C ILE A 41 -5.92 7.42 2.17
N VAL A 42 -4.72 7.52 1.61
CA VAL A 42 -4.49 7.73 0.19
C VAL A 42 -3.46 6.74 -0.31
N PHE A 43 -3.76 6.07 -1.41
CA PHE A 43 -2.81 5.27 -2.17
C PHE A 43 -2.56 5.94 -3.51
N TYR A 44 -1.31 6.32 -3.78
CA TYR A 44 -0.91 6.81 -5.10
C TYR A 44 -0.37 5.63 -5.91
N VAL A 45 -0.93 5.43 -7.09
CA VAL A 45 -0.57 4.32 -7.98
C VAL A 45 0.29 4.86 -9.12
N GLY A 46 1.43 4.21 -9.38
CA GLY A 46 2.30 4.54 -10.49
C GLY A 46 2.37 3.43 -11.54
N ASP A 47 2.85 3.78 -12.72
CA ASP A 47 3.25 2.83 -13.76
C ASP A 47 4.66 2.30 -13.46
N ASP A 48 5.13 1.30 -14.21
CA ASP A 48 6.42 0.63 -13.98
C ASP A 48 7.61 1.60 -14.00
N ASP A 49 7.51 2.67 -14.79
CA ASP A 49 8.49 3.76 -14.89
C ASP A 49 8.40 4.81 -13.75
N GLY A 50 7.41 4.66 -12.86
CA GLY A 50 7.15 5.57 -11.75
C GLY A 50 6.27 6.78 -12.10
N SER A 51 5.80 6.91 -13.34
CA SER A 51 4.84 7.94 -13.74
C SER A 51 3.45 7.68 -13.12
N PRO A 52 2.58 8.70 -12.98
CA PRO A 52 1.24 8.50 -12.43
C PRO A 52 0.37 7.57 -13.30
N LEU A 53 -0.15 6.49 -12.72
CA LEU A 53 -1.09 5.59 -13.39
C LEU A 53 -2.53 6.03 -13.12
N SER A 54 -3.33 6.21 -14.17
CA SER A 54 -4.73 6.62 -14.03
C SER A 54 -5.53 5.61 -13.19
N THR A 55 -6.17 6.09 -12.11
CA THR A 55 -7.02 5.25 -11.25
C THR A 55 -8.50 5.31 -11.62
N LYS A 56 -8.90 6.08 -12.64
CA LYS A 56 -10.30 6.38 -12.96
C LYS A 56 -11.21 5.15 -13.02
N ASP A 57 -10.72 4.06 -13.62
CA ASP A 57 -11.47 2.81 -13.80
C ASP A 57 -11.12 1.73 -12.76
N MET A 58 -10.27 2.07 -11.78
CA MET A 58 -9.90 1.16 -10.71
C MET A 58 -11.00 1.05 -9.66
N ARG A 59 -11.08 -0.14 -9.08
CA ARG A 59 -11.88 -0.43 -7.88
C ARG A 59 -10.98 -1.00 -6.83
N GLY A 60 -11.25 -0.73 -5.56
CA GLY A 60 -10.42 -1.28 -4.50
C GLY A 60 -10.94 -1.06 -3.10
N ARG A 61 -10.19 -1.61 -2.16
CA ARG A 61 -10.42 -1.49 -0.72
C ARG A 61 -9.08 -1.49 0.02
N ALA A 62 -9.08 -0.95 1.23
CA ALA A 62 -8.01 -1.16 2.21
C ALA A 62 -8.52 -2.06 3.33
N THR A 63 -7.79 -3.11 3.65
CA THR A 63 -8.03 -3.89 4.88
C THR A 63 -7.06 -3.37 5.95
N VAL A 64 -7.60 -2.87 7.05
CA VAL A 64 -6.82 -2.29 8.15
C VAL A 64 -6.93 -3.20 9.36
N GLN A 65 -5.78 -3.59 9.92
CA GLN A 65 -5.66 -4.28 11.19
C GLN A 65 -5.06 -3.32 12.21
N ASP A 66 -5.84 -2.94 13.20
CA ASP A 66 -5.43 -1.98 14.22
C ASP A 66 -6.00 -2.37 15.59
N GLY A 67 -5.14 -2.43 16.61
CA GLY A 67 -5.53 -2.81 17.97
C GLY A 67 -6.26 -4.17 18.07
N GLY A 68 -5.90 -5.14 17.23
CA GLY A 68 -6.56 -6.45 17.17
C GLY A 68 -7.90 -6.47 16.44
N LYS A 69 -8.36 -5.33 15.91
CA LYS A 69 -9.56 -5.22 15.08
C LYS A 69 -9.18 -5.25 13.61
N THR A 70 -10.02 -5.85 12.78
CA THR A 70 -9.90 -5.80 11.31
C THR A 70 -11.09 -5.06 10.72
N VAL A 71 -10.83 -4.04 9.91
CA VAL A 71 -11.86 -3.28 9.19
C VAL A 71 -11.54 -3.23 7.70
N THR A 72 -12.57 -3.18 6.86
CA THR A 72 -12.41 -2.97 5.42
C THR A 72 -12.94 -1.58 5.07
N VAL A 73 -12.09 -0.77 4.44
CA VAL A 73 -12.40 0.58 3.98
C VAL A 73 -12.57 0.54 2.47
N PRO A 74 -13.76 0.88 1.92
CA PRO A 74 -13.90 1.03 0.48
C PRO A 74 -13.04 2.20 -0.01
N LEU A 75 -12.41 2.03 -1.17
CA LEU A 75 -11.60 3.08 -1.78
C LEU A 75 -12.29 3.63 -3.03
N ALA A 76 -12.30 4.95 -3.17
CA ALA A 76 -12.78 5.65 -4.35
C ALA A 76 -11.59 6.19 -5.16
N PRO A 77 -11.61 6.05 -6.49
CA PRO A 77 -10.60 6.66 -7.34
C PRO A 77 -10.71 8.18 -7.31
N ALA A 78 -9.56 8.85 -7.30
CA ALA A 78 -9.45 10.29 -7.42
C ALA A 78 -8.32 10.66 -8.38
N ASN A 79 -8.55 11.69 -9.19
CA ASN A 79 -7.61 12.09 -10.24
C ASN A 79 -6.32 12.67 -9.66
N PRO A 80 -5.15 12.46 -10.32
CA PRO A 80 -4.99 11.60 -11.50
C PRO A 80 -4.81 10.11 -11.16
N ASN A 81 -4.20 9.79 -10.01
CA ASN A 81 -3.68 8.45 -9.72
C ASN A 81 -3.89 8.00 -8.27
N MET A 82 -4.94 8.49 -7.61
CA MET A 82 -5.22 8.19 -6.21
C MET A 82 -6.34 7.16 -6.05
N MET A 83 -6.22 6.34 -5.02
CA MET A 83 -7.32 5.58 -4.41
C MET A 83 -7.46 6.06 -2.97
N THR A 84 -8.60 6.66 -2.63
CA THR A 84 -8.81 7.36 -1.35
C THR A 84 -9.86 6.66 -0.51
N GLY A 85 -9.67 6.67 0.81
CA GLY A 85 -10.61 6.10 1.77
C GLY A 85 -10.63 6.89 3.08
N LYS A 86 -11.69 6.68 3.86
CA LYS A 86 -11.86 7.34 5.16
C LYS A 86 -12.03 6.32 6.27
N LEU A 87 -11.20 6.44 7.29
CA LEU A 87 -11.26 5.65 8.52
C LEU A 87 -12.25 6.27 9.51
N GLN A 88 -12.68 5.46 10.48
CA GLN A 88 -13.47 5.95 11.61
C GLN A 88 -12.60 6.65 12.67
N THR A 89 -11.35 6.20 12.81
CA THR A 89 -10.34 6.74 13.72
C THR A 89 -9.00 6.82 13.01
N GLU A 90 -8.08 7.63 13.53
CA GLU A 90 -6.71 7.64 13.04
C GLU A 90 -6.05 6.27 13.25
N LEU A 91 -5.05 5.95 12.42
CA LEU A 91 -4.29 4.71 12.55
C LEU A 91 -3.40 4.77 13.79
N SER A 92 -3.44 3.74 14.61
CA SER A 92 -2.44 3.58 15.67
C SER A 92 -1.07 3.26 15.06
N PRO A 93 0.03 3.60 15.75
CA PRO A 93 1.35 3.16 15.33
C PRO A 93 1.38 1.64 15.14
N LYS A 94 2.05 1.17 14.08
CA LYS A 94 2.15 -0.25 13.70
C LYS A 94 0.85 -0.91 13.21
N ALA A 95 -0.24 -0.16 13.02
CA ALA A 95 -1.42 -0.67 12.32
C ALA A 95 -1.02 -1.22 10.95
N ILE A 96 -1.57 -2.38 10.55
CA ILE A 96 -1.29 -2.97 9.25
C ILE A 96 -2.35 -2.53 8.26
N VAL A 97 -1.93 -1.97 7.13
CA VAL A 97 -2.81 -1.55 6.05
C VAL A 97 -2.50 -2.37 4.81
N VAL A 98 -3.51 -3.05 4.26
CA VAL A 98 -3.39 -3.81 3.02
C VAL A 98 -4.27 -3.18 1.95
N PHE A 99 -3.64 -2.59 0.94
CA PHE A 99 -4.31 -2.16 -0.28
C PHE A 99 -4.64 -3.38 -1.13
N SER A 100 -5.86 -3.41 -1.68
CA SER A 100 -6.29 -4.37 -2.70
C SER A 100 -7.08 -3.62 -3.76
N GLY A 101 -6.48 -3.44 -4.94
CA GLY A 101 -7.09 -2.79 -6.10
C GLY A 101 -7.16 -3.73 -7.30
N SER A 102 -8.06 -3.45 -8.24
CA SER A 102 -8.07 -4.10 -9.54
C SER A 102 -7.88 -3.07 -10.66
N LEU A 103 -7.03 -3.42 -11.62
CA LEU A 103 -6.75 -2.67 -12.84
C LEU A 103 -6.86 -3.63 -14.02
N HIS A 104 -7.79 -3.38 -14.94
CA HIS A 104 -8.01 -4.20 -16.15
C HIS A 104 -8.13 -5.73 -15.88
N GLY A 105 -8.68 -6.12 -14.72
CA GLY A 105 -8.82 -7.53 -14.32
C GLY A 105 -7.60 -8.11 -13.58
N HIS A 106 -6.49 -7.39 -13.47
CA HIS A 106 -5.36 -7.75 -12.62
C HIS A 106 -5.54 -7.20 -11.21
N SER A 107 -5.09 -7.93 -10.18
CA SER A 107 -5.18 -7.50 -8.78
C SER A 107 -3.86 -6.93 -8.26
N LEU A 108 -3.84 -5.67 -7.88
CA LEU A 108 -2.71 -5.03 -7.20
C LEU A 108 -2.90 -5.17 -5.68
N THR A 109 -1.86 -5.64 -4.99
CA THR A 109 -1.85 -5.75 -3.52
C THR A 109 -0.57 -5.17 -2.95
N ALA A 110 -0.71 -4.35 -1.92
CA ALA A 110 0.42 -3.78 -1.19
C ALA A 110 0.12 -3.76 0.32
N ARG A 111 1.14 -4.07 1.13
CA ARG A 111 1.03 -4.14 2.60
C ARG A 111 1.98 -3.13 3.24
N TYR A 112 1.45 -2.38 4.19
CA TYR A 112 2.15 -1.34 4.94
C TYR A 112 1.99 -1.58 6.43
N ALA A 113 2.98 -1.14 7.20
CA ALA A 113 2.84 -0.88 8.63
C ALA A 113 2.82 0.64 8.81
N ALA A 114 1.81 1.16 9.53
CA ALA A 114 1.74 2.57 9.88
C ALA A 114 2.94 2.94 10.77
N GLN A 115 3.53 4.10 10.50
CA GLN A 115 4.68 4.64 11.24
C GLN A 115 4.22 5.36 12.51
#